data_AF-A0A7S4SKU5-F1
#
_entry.id   AF-A0A7S4SKU5-F1
#
_cell.length_a   1.000
_cell.length_b   1.000
_cell.length_c   1.000
_cell.angle_alpha   90.00
_cell.angle_beta   90.00
_cell.angle_gamma   90.00
#
_symmetry.space_group_name_H-M   'P 1'
#
loop_
_entity.id
_entity.type
_entity.pdbx_description
1 polymer ?
#
loop_
_entity_poly.entity_id
_entity_poly.type
_entity_poly.pdbx_seq_one_letter_code
_entity_poly.pdbx_strand_id
1 'polypeptide(L)'
;STEGYVFGGFCDTAWSSDCRWKTSPKAFLFLLKCYGGLPKKIGQIWPPPTKMGLRVRNDDNAVFHGSDYGPYFGYDDIEVVEDLTYCSTNVGTTYECPEGQTGDTFLTGSKVCKASEVEVFSVQEKV
;
A
#
# COMPACT_ATOMS: atom_id res chain seq x y z
N SER A 1 10.40 -1.88 4.76
CA SER A 1 11.35 -0.78 4.50
C SER A 1 12.66 -1.03 5.25
N THR A 2 13.77 -0.39 4.88
CA THR A 2 15.06 -0.50 5.60
C THR A 2 14.99 -0.03 7.06
N GLU A 3 13.96 0.74 7.42
CA GLU A 3 13.66 1.17 8.80
C GLU A 3 12.74 0.19 9.54
N GLY A 4 12.38 -0.92 8.90
CA GLY A 4 11.56 -1.98 9.49
C GLY A 4 10.06 -1.69 9.55
N TYR A 5 9.55 -0.77 8.72
CA TYR A 5 8.10 -0.59 8.50
C TYR A 5 7.58 -1.64 7.54
N VAL A 6 6.34 -2.08 7.77
CA VAL A 6 5.68 -3.16 7.03
C VAL A 6 4.28 -2.72 6.65
N PHE A 7 4.04 -2.61 5.35
CA PHE A 7 2.81 -2.14 4.72
C PHE A 7 2.74 -2.70 3.29
N GLY A 8 1.58 -2.60 2.66
CA GLY A 8 1.38 -3.04 1.29
C GLY A 8 -0.06 -2.88 0.84
N GLY A 9 -0.41 -3.55 -0.25
CA GLY A 9 -1.75 -3.55 -0.81
C GLY A 9 -2.24 -4.94 -1.19
N PHE A 10 -3.55 -5.08 -1.26
CA PHE A 10 -4.25 -6.23 -1.82
C PHE A 10 -5.04 -5.76 -3.04
N CYS A 11 -5.04 -6.54 -4.11
CA CYS A 11 -5.96 -6.40 -5.24
C CYS A 11 -6.58 -7.76 -5.58
N ASP A 12 -7.84 -7.75 -6.00
CA ASP A 12 -8.57 -8.91 -6.52
C ASP A 12 -8.51 -9.03 -8.05
N THR A 13 -7.71 -8.18 -8.70
CA THR A 13 -7.44 -8.21 -10.14
C THR A 13 -6.06 -8.82 -10.39
N ALA A 14 -5.98 -9.77 -11.33
CA ALA A 14 -4.73 -10.43 -11.70
C ALA A 14 -3.80 -9.50 -12.48
N TRP A 15 -2.52 -9.48 -12.13
CA TRP A 15 -1.49 -8.68 -12.78
C TRP A 15 -1.34 -9.02 -14.27
N SER A 16 -1.20 -7.99 -15.12
CA SER A 16 -1.17 -8.13 -16.58
C SER A 16 0.03 -7.48 -17.27
N SER A 17 0.84 -6.69 -16.56
CA SER A 17 2.01 -5.99 -17.10
C SER A 17 1.76 -5.17 -18.38
N ASP A 18 0.52 -4.70 -18.59
CA ASP A 18 0.09 -4.00 -19.81
C ASP A 18 0.18 -2.46 -19.70
N CYS A 19 0.86 -1.96 -18.67
CA CYS A 19 1.07 -0.53 -18.39
C CYS A 19 -0.24 0.26 -18.33
N ARG A 20 -1.24 -0.31 -17.65
CA ARG A 20 -2.57 0.29 -17.49
C ARG A 20 -3.03 0.27 -16.03
N TRP A 21 -3.77 1.31 -15.67
CA TRP A 21 -4.59 1.34 -14.48
C TRP A 21 -5.72 0.32 -14.57
N LYS A 22 -6.04 -0.30 -13.44
CA LYS A 22 -7.10 -1.30 -13.31
C LYS A 22 -7.98 -0.98 -12.11
N THR A 23 -9.26 -1.25 -12.28
CA THR A 23 -10.18 -1.39 -11.16
C THR A 23 -9.85 -2.66 -10.37
N SER A 24 -10.04 -2.59 -9.06
CA SER A 24 -9.99 -3.73 -8.16
C SER A 24 -10.98 -3.47 -7.02
N PRO A 25 -12.25 -3.89 -7.16
CA PRO A 25 -13.33 -3.50 -6.26
C PRO A 25 -13.12 -3.89 -4.79
N LYS A 26 -12.30 -4.91 -4.53
CA LYS A 26 -11.97 -5.38 -3.19
C LYS A 26 -10.59 -4.92 -2.74
N ALA A 27 -9.94 -4.01 -3.47
CA ALA A 27 -8.63 -3.53 -3.11
C ALA A 27 -8.63 -2.77 -1.78
N PHE A 28 -7.51 -2.90 -1.07
CA PHE A 28 -7.24 -2.15 0.15
C PHE A 28 -5.73 -2.08 0.37
N LEU A 29 -5.30 -1.02 1.05
CA LEU A 29 -3.96 -0.98 1.62
C LEU A 29 -3.99 -1.54 3.03
N PHE A 30 -2.87 -2.10 3.46
CA PHE A 30 -2.69 -2.56 4.82
C PHE A 30 -1.41 -2.01 5.43
N LEU A 31 -1.45 -1.86 6.74
CA LEU A 31 -0.32 -1.45 7.55
C LEU A 31 -0.20 -2.39 8.74
N LEU A 32 1.00 -2.94 8.95
CA LEU A 32 1.35 -3.78 10.10
C LEU A 32 2.30 -3.06 11.07
N LYS A 33 3.17 -2.17 10.56
CA LYS A 33 4.11 -1.38 11.37
C LYS A 33 4.50 -0.09 10.64
N CYS A 34 4.28 1.09 11.25
CA CYS A 34 4.56 2.42 10.66
C CYS A 34 5.47 3.28 11.53
N TYR A 35 5.93 4.40 10.96
CA TYR A 35 6.62 5.49 11.67
C TYR A 35 5.70 6.24 12.64
N GLY A 36 4.55 6.71 12.15
CA GLY A 36 3.68 7.66 12.85
C GLY A 36 3.03 7.14 14.13
N GLY A 37 3.21 5.85 14.44
CA GLY A 37 2.68 5.21 15.64
C GLY A 37 1.20 5.51 15.81
N LEU A 38 0.33 4.82 15.07
CA LEU A 38 -1.12 4.98 15.26
C LEU A 38 -1.49 4.89 16.75
N PRO A 39 -2.54 5.62 17.19
CA PRO A 39 -2.99 5.59 18.58
C PRO A 39 -3.08 4.15 19.08
N LYS A 40 -2.26 3.84 20.10
CA LYS A 40 -2.28 2.52 20.73
C LYS A 40 -3.58 2.38 21.48
N LYS A 41 -4.28 1.26 21.30
CA LYS A 41 -5.34 0.90 22.26
C LYS A 41 -4.68 0.61 23.61
N ILE A 42 -5.35 0.97 24.70
CA ILE A 42 -4.88 0.70 26.06
C ILE A 42 -4.53 -0.80 26.18
N GLY A 43 -3.28 -1.09 26.58
CA GLY A 43 -2.75 -2.46 26.69
C GLY A 43 -2.02 -3.01 25.46
N GLN A 44 -1.88 -2.25 24.36
CA GLN A 44 -1.10 -2.67 23.19
C GLN A 44 0.29 -2.03 23.16
N ILE A 45 1.32 -2.84 22.86
CA ILE A 45 2.71 -2.39 22.67
C ILE A 45 2.88 -1.72 21.29
N TRP A 46 2.17 -2.23 20.28
CA TRP A 46 2.19 -1.78 18.89
C TRP A 46 0.80 -1.27 18.46
N PRO A 47 0.73 -0.38 17.45
CA PRO A 47 -0.54 -0.02 16.84
C PRO A 47 -1.22 -1.26 16.23
N PRO A 48 -2.57 -1.31 16.21
CA PRO A 48 -3.28 -2.41 15.56
C PRO A 48 -3.03 -2.41 14.05
N PRO A 49 -3.02 -3.59 13.40
CA PRO A 49 -3.07 -3.68 11.95
C PRO A 49 -4.20 -2.82 11.40
N THR A 50 -3.89 -2.02 10.39
CA THR A 50 -4.82 -1.04 9.83
C THR A 50 -5.10 -1.37 8.38
N LYS A 51 -6.38 -1.35 8.02
CA LYS A 51 -6.88 -1.57 6.67
C LYS A 51 -7.44 -0.25 6.15
N MET A 52 -7.02 0.13 4.95
CA MET A 52 -7.38 1.40 4.31
C MET A 52 -8.10 1.06 3.01
N GLY A 53 -9.41 1.34 2.97
CA GLY A 53 -10.26 1.01 1.82
C GLY A 53 -10.06 1.98 0.66
N LEU A 54 -10.63 1.66 -0.50
CA LEU A 54 -10.80 2.62 -1.58
C LEU A 54 -11.74 3.74 -1.15
N ARG A 55 -11.39 4.99 -1.47
CA ARG A 55 -12.27 6.15 -1.25
C ARG A 55 -13.50 6.13 -2.16
N VAL A 56 -13.30 5.70 -3.40
CA VAL A 56 -14.34 5.50 -4.40
C VAL A 56 -14.36 4.03 -4.79
N ARG A 57 -15.51 3.39 -4.64
CA ARG A 57 -15.68 2.00 -5.08
C ARG A 57 -15.46 1.92 -6.60
N ASN A 58 -14.67 0.94 -7.05
CA ASN A 58 -14.30 0.74 -8.45
C ASN A 58 -13.53 1.92 -9.06
N ASP A 59 -12.66 2.58 -8.27
CA ASP A 59 -11.72 3.55 -8.83
C ASP A 59 -10.87 2.89 -9.93
N ASP A 60 -10.83 3.52 -11.11
CA ASP A 60 -10.03 3.03 -12.23
C ASP A 60 -8.54 3.04 -11.91
N ASN A 61 -8.10 3.86 -10.94
CA ASN A 61 -6.72 3.97 -10.50
C ASN A 61 -6.39 3.05 -9.30
N ALA A 62 -7.20 2.04 -9.00
CA ALA A 62 -6.99 1.21 -7.81
C ALA A 62 -5.59 0.55 -7.80
N VAL A 63 -5.11 0.07 -8.94
CA VAL A 63 -3.80 -0.56 -9.10
C VAL A 63 -3.26 -0.34 -10.51
N PHE A 64 -1.95 -0.10 -10.65
CA PHE A 64 -1.28 0.07 -11.94
C PHE A 64 -0.48 -1.18 -12.32
N HIS A 65 -0.76 -1.75 -13.50
CA HIS A 65 -0.10 -2.96 -13.98
C HIS A 65 1.08 -2.63 -14.92
N GLY A 66 2.04 -1.83 -14.45
CA GLY A 66 3.25 -1.48 -15.19
C GLY A 66 4.28 -2.60 -15.19
N SER A 67 4.93 -2.87 -16.33
CA SER A 67 6.07 -3.80 -16.39
C SER A 67 7.32 -3.27 -15.69
N ASP A 68 7.45 -1.94 -15.65
CA ASP A 68 8.66 -1.25 -15.18
C ASP A 68 8.55 -0.87 -13.69
N TYR A 69 7.48 -1.31 -13.04
CA TYR A 69 7.14 -1.00 -11.65
C TYR A 69 7.00 -2.30 -10.85
N GLY A 70 7.26 -2.20 -9.55
CA GLY A 70 6.79 -3.18 -8.60
C GLY A 70 5.30 -2.99 -8.30
N PRO A 71 4.84 -3.38 -7.09
CA PRO A 71 3.48 -3.08 -6.67
C PRO A 71 3.22 -1.57 -6.67
N TYR A 72 2.19 -1.16 -7.41
CA TYR A 72 1.76 0.24 -7.51
C TYR A 72 0.24 0.30 -7.29
N PHE A 73 -0.14 0.80 -6.13
CA PHE A 73 -1.53 0.95 -5.70
C PHE A 73 -1.91 2.42 -5.63
N GLY A 74 -3.07 2.73 -6.21
CA GLY A 74 -3.63 4.08 -6.17
C GLY A 74 -2.86 5.05 -7.05
N TYR A 75 -3.40 6.24 -7.26
CA TYR A 75 -2.67 7.32 -7.92
C TYR A 75 -1.68 7.94 -6.91
N ASP A 76 -0.56 7.26 -6.72
CA ASP A 76 0.58 7.57 -5.84
C ASP A 76 0.40 7.22 -4.35
N ASP A 77 -0.59 6.41 -3.96
CA ASP A 77 -0.74 6.02 -2.55
C ASP A 77 0.44 5.16 -2.07
N ILE A 78 0.78 4.10 -2.83
CA ILE A 78 1.97 3.27 -2.63
C ILE A 78 2.54 2.89 -4.00
N GLU A 79 3.81 3.18 -4.20
CA GLU A 79 4.55 2.83 -5.41
C GLU A 79 5.89 2.20 -5.01
N VAL A 80 6.27 1.12 -5.68
CA VAL A 80 7.58 0.49 -5.56
C VAL A 80 8.28 0.55 -6.92
N VAL A 81 9.49 1.10 -6.97
CA VAL A 81 10.25 1.37 -8.20
C VAL A 81 11.72 0.96 -8.08
N GLU A 82 12.48 1.21 -9.15
CA GLU A 82 13.93 1.00 -9.22
C GLU A 82 14.32 -0.42 -8.78
N ASP A 83 13.84 -1.42 -9.51
CA ASP A 83 14.11 -2.84 -9.22
C ASP A 83 13.77 -3.25 -7.79
N LEU A 84 12.63 -2.77 -7.29
CA LEU A 84 12.09 -3.08 -5.95
C LEU A 84 12.96 -2.54 -4.81
N THR A 85 13.76 -1.51 -5.03
CA THR A 85 14.65 -0.93 -4.01
C THR A 85 14.11 0.36 -3.39
N TYR A 86 13.25 1.10 -4.10
CA TYR A 86 12.65 2.34 -3.62
C TYR A 86 11.14 2.26 -3.52
N CYS A 87 10.61 2.99 -2.56
CA CYS A 87 9.18 3.17 -2.38
C CYS A 87 8.82 4.64 -2.22
N SER A 88 7.67 5.02 -2.78
CA SER A 88 7.03 6.32 -2.58
C SER A 88 5.64 6.09 -1.99
N THR A 89 5.25 6.92 -1.03
CA THR A 89 3.96 6.81 -0.36
C THR A 89 3.28 8.17 -0.25
N ASN A 90 2.00 8.24 -0.59
CA ASN A 90 1.16 9.42 -0.41
C ASN A 90 -0.31 9.01 -0.22
N VAL A 91 -0.58 8.27 0.87
CA VAL A 91 -1.89 7.65 1.12
C VAL A 91 -2.97 8.73 1.31
N GLY A 92 -4.09 8.60 0.61
CA GLY A 92 -5.19 9.56 0.71
C GLY A 92 -5.72 10.04 -0.63
N THR A 93 -5.07 9.68 -1.75
CA THR A 93 -5.48 10.06 -3.10
C THR A 93 -6.55 9.09 -3.61
N THR A 94 -6.24 7.79 -3.71
CA THR A 94 -7.20 6.73 -4.10
C THR A 94 -7.69 5.92 -2.90
N TYR A 95 -6.86 5.73 -1.88
CA TYR A 95 -7.21 5.00 -0.67
C TYR A 95 -7.47 5.94 0.52
N GLU A 96 -8.20 5.46 1.51
CA GLU A 96 -8.48 6.21 2.73
C GLU A 96 -7.21 6.37 3.57
N CYS A 97 -6.85 7.61 3.90
CA CYS A 97 -5.83 7.87 4.91
C CYS A 97 -6.48 7.84 6.30
N PRO A 98 -5.88 7.18 7.32
CA PRO A 98 -6.41 7.21 8.67
C PRO A 98 -6.56 8.63 9.22
N GLU A 99 -7.61 8.86 10.01
CA GLU A 99 -7.92 10.19 10.56
C GLU A 99 -6.74 10.75 11.38
N GLY A 100 -6.44 12.04 11.16
CA GLY A 100 -5.35 12.73 11.85
C GLY A 100 -3.95 12.35 11.38
N GLN A 101 -3.82 11.56 10.32
CA GLN A 101 -2.53 11.21 9.70
C GLN A 101 -2.28 12.00 8.41
N THR A 102 -1.01 12.16 8.07
CA THR A 102 -0.56 12.80 6.83
C THR A 102 -0.09 11.73 5.86
N GLY A 103 -0.68 11.68 4.66
CA GLY A 103 -0.51 10.59 3.70
C GLY A 103 0.92 10.27 3.29
N ASP A 104 1.77 11.29 3.20
CA ASP A 104 3.16 11.16 2.73
C ASP A 104 4.17 10.81 3.83
N THR A 105 3.77 10.85 5.09
CA THR A 105 4.69 10.66 6.22
C THR A 105 4.18 9.62 7.20
N PHE A 106 2.91 9.24 7.11
CA PHE A 106 2.29 8.30 8.03
C PHE A 106 2.94 6.92 8.03
N LEU A 107 3.18 6.33 6.85
CA LEU A 107 3.70 4.97 6.74
C LEU A 107 5.17 4.88 7.20
N THR A 108 5.99 5.84 6.78
CA THR A 108 7.46 5.73 6.78
C THR A 108 8.18 6.94 7.39
N GLY A 109 7.46 7.98 7.78
CA GLY A 109 8.03 9.24 8.27
C GLY A 109 8.53 10.18 7.17
N SER A 110 8.47 9.75 5.90
CA SER A 110 8.95 10.47 4.72
C SER A 110 8.23 9.95 3.48
N LYS A 111 7.97 10.82 2.50
CA LYS A 111 7.35 10.45 1.22
C LYS A 111 8.08 9.33 0.51
N VAL A 112 9.42 9.32 0.64
CA VAL A 112 10.29 8.34 0.00
C VAL A 112 10.93 7.46 1.05
N CYS A 113 11.00 6.16 0.76
CA CYS A 113 11.62 5.13 1.57
C CYS A 113 12.44 4.16 0.71
N LYS A 114 13.30 3.39 1.37
CA LYS A 114 13.97 2.23 0.76
C LYS A 114 13.24 0.96 1.13
N ALA A 115 12.97 0.12 0.14
CA ALA A 115 12.49 -1.22 0.35
C ALA A 115 13.66 -2.10 0.83
N SER A 116 13.42 -2.85 1.89
CA SER A 116 14.35 -3.88 2.39
C SER A 116 14.06 -5.24 1.76
N GLU A 117 12.78 -5.48 1.48
CA GLU A 117 12.20 -6.72 0.98
C GLU A 117 10.82 -6.38 0.39
N VAL A 118 10.44 -7.09 -0.66
CA VAL A 118 9.12 -7.03 -1.30
C VAL A 118 8.65 -8.45 -1.55
N GLU A 119 7.49 -8.80 -0.99
CA GLU A 119 6.87 -10.11 -1.16
C GLU A 119 5.53 -9.94 -1.89
N VAL A 120 5.25 -10.85 -2.83
CA VAL A 120 3.99 -10.89 -3.57
C VAL A 120 3.38 -12.29 -3.44
N PHE A 121 2.16 -12.34 -2.91
CA PHE A 121 1.44 -13.58 -2.68
C PHE A 121 0.21 -13.67 -3.60
N SER A 122 -0.11 -14.87 -4.08
CA SER A 122 -1.36 -15.16 -4.78
C SER A 122 -2.15 -16.23 -4.04
N VAL A 123 -3.47 -16.11 -4.04
CA VAL A 123 -4.36 -17.15 -3.52
C VAL A 123 -4.84 -17.98 -4.69
N GLN A 124 -4.64 -19.29 -4.61
CA GLN A 124 -5.22 -20.25 -5.54
C GLN A 124 -6.32 -21.01 -4.80
N GLU A 125 -7.54 -20.98 -5.34
CA GLU A 125 -8.58 -21.88 -4.85
C GLU A 125 -8.18 -23.33 -5.19
N LYS A 126 -8.27 -24.21 -4.20
CA LYS A 126 -8.11 -25.64 -4.45
C LYS A 126 -9.34 -26.11 -5.23
N VAL A 127 -9.12 -26.49 -6.48
CA VAL A 127 -10.09 -27.20 -7.34
C VAL A 127 -10.20 -28.65 -6.88
#